data_AF-A0A959HAF2-F1
#
_entry.id   AF-A0A959HAF2-F1
#
_cell.length_a   1.000
_cell.length_b   1.000
_cell.length_c   1.000
_cell.angle_alpha   90.00
_cell.angle_beta   90.00
_cell.angle_gamma   90.00
#
_symmetry.space_group_name_H-M   'P 1'
#
loop_
_entity.id
_entity.type
_entity.pdbx_description
1 polymer ?
#
loop_
_entity_poly.entity_id
_entity_poly.type
_entity_poly.pdbx_seq_one_letter_code
_entity_poly.pdbx_strand_id
1 'polypeptide(L)'
;YLGLDPRNLEDQYANYWTQNVNHSLINYQYCVQNPKRYYGYSGQSWGLTASDSYIGYTAHSPTNDRGVITPTAAVSSIPYTPEESLAAIRHFYYDIGDRLWGEYGFYDSFHPTNNWEADSFLAIDQGPMICMIENYRTALLWNLFMTAPEVHQGLDALGFSY
;
A
#
# COMPACT_ATOMS: atom_id res chain seq x y z
N TYR A 1 7.95 6.39 -2.75
CA TYR A 1 7.44 7.08 -3.95
C TYR A 1 6.28 8.03 -3.65
N LEU A 2 6.31 8.73 -2.51
CA LEU A 2 5.25 9.71 -2.18
C LEU A 2 5.49 11.05 -2.89
N GLY A 3 6.75 11.49 -2.97
CA GLY A 3 7.18 12.66 -3.73
C GLY A 3 7.87 12.31 -5.05
N LEU A 4 8.86 11.42 -5.03
CA LEU A 4 9.51 10.95 -6.26
C LEU A 4 8.50 10.17 -7.13
N ASP A 5 8.21 10.71 -8.31
CA ASP A 5 7.22 10.16 -9.26
C ASP A 5 7.82 8.97 -10.02
N PRO A 6 7.28 7.75 -9.86
CA PRO A 6 7.83 6.58 -10.52
C PRO A 6 7.39 6.41 -11.98
N ARG A 7 6.42 7.18 -12.50
CA ARG A 7 5.74 6.91 -13.80
C ARG A 7 6.67 6.86 -15.01
N ASN A 8 7.69 7.72 -15.03
CA ASN A 8 8.70 7.79 -16.09
C ASN A 8 10.11 7.57 -15.55
N LEU A 9 10.23 7.06 -14.32
CA LEU A 9 11.49 6.93 -13.61
C LEU A 9 12.19 5.63 -13.99
N GLU A 10 13.40 5.74 -14.50
CA GLU A 10 14.23 4.61 -14.92
C GLU A 10 15.71 4.90 -14.72
N ASP A 11 16.49 3.90 -14.35
CA ASP A 11 17.96 3.93 -14.36
C ASP A 11 18.53 2.65 -15.00
N GLN A 12 19.83 2.45 -14.89
CA GLN A 12 20.51 1.26 -15.43
C GLN A 12 20.05 -0.08 -14.83
N TYR A 13 19.26 -0.08 -13.74
CA TYR A 13 18.84 -1.26 -13.01
C TYR A 13 17.37 -1.60 -13.24
N ALA A 14 16.49 -0.60 -13.28
CA ALA A 14 15.06 -0.85 -13.35
C ALA A 14 14.24 0.32 -13.91
N ASN A 15 13.11 -0.05 -14.52
CA ASN A 15 11.97 0.85 -14.68
C ASN A 15 11.11 0.79 -13.40
N TYR A 16 11.03 1.90 -12.67
CA TYR A 16 10.47 1.91 -11.32
C TYR A 16 8.94 1.88 -11.29
N TRP A 17 8.26 2.36 -12.34
CA TRP A 17 6.82 2.14 -12.51
C TRP A 17 6.51 0.65 -12.61
N THR A 18 7.22 -0.05 -13.50
CA THR A 18 7.06 -1.49 -13.73
C THR A 18 7.36 -2.28 -12.46
N GLN A 19 8.44 -1.94 -11.76
CA GLN A 19 8.78 -2.57 -10.48
C GLN A 19 7.66 -2.44 -9.44
N ASN A 20 7.11 -1.23 -9.27
CA ASN A 20 6.10 -0.97 -8.26
C ASN A 20 4.76 -1.63 -8.61
N VAL A 21 4.32 -1.56 -9.86
CA VAL A 21 3.11 -2.25 -10.34
C VAL A 21 3.22 -3.76 -10.12
N ASN A 22 4.36 -4.36 -10.52
CA ASN A 22 4.57 -5.79 -10.35
C ASN A 22 4.60 -6.20 -8.88
N HIS A 23 5.22 -5.39 -8.02
CA HIS A 23 5.25 -5.67 -6.58
C HIS A 23 3.83 -5.66 -5.97
N SER A 24 3.03 -4.63 -6.27
CA SER A 24 1.63 -4.56 -5.81
C SER A 24 0.79 -5.72 -6.34
N LEU A 25 0.91 -6.07 -7.63
CA LEU A 25 0.19 -7.19 -8.23
C LEU A 25 0.59 -8.55 -7.66
N ILE A 26 1.88 -8.78 -7.38
CA ILE A 26 2.34 -10.03 -6.73
C ILE A 26 1.74 -10.16 -5.32
N ASN A 27 1.72 -9.06 -4.56
CA ASN A 27 1.12 -9.03 -3.22
C ASN A 27 -0.39 -9.32 -3.28
N TYR A 28 -1.09 -8.65 -4.18
CA TYR A 28 -2.51 -8.89 -4.46
C TYR A 28 -2.79 -10.35 -4.84
N GLN A 29 -2.07 -10.88 -5.84
CA GLN A 29 -2.27 -12.24 -6.32
C GLN A 29 -1.99 -13.30 -5.25
N TYR A 30 -0.98 -13.09 -4.41
CA TYR A 30 -0.74 -13.97 -3.25
C TYR A 30 -1.97 -14.00 -2.32
N CYS A 31 -2.54 -12.83 -2.00
CA CYS A 31 -3.72 -12.74 -1.13
C CYS A 31 -4.95 -13.40 -1.78
N VAL A 32 -5.15 -13.21 -3.08
CA VAL A 32 -6.24 -13.85 -3.84
C VAL A 32 -6.10 -15.37 -3.86
N GLN A 33 -4.89 -15.88 -4.10
CA GLN A 33 -4.62 -17.32 -4.12
C GLN A 33 -4.74 -17.94 -2.72
N ASN A 34 -4.41 -17.17 -1.69
CA ASN A 34 -4.53 -17.53 -0.28
C ASN A 34 -3.98 -18.94 0.04
N PRO A 35 -2.69 -19.20 -0.21
CA PRO A 35 -2.12 -20.55 -0.07
C PRO A 35 -2.18 -21.10 1.36
N LYS A 36 -2.22 -20.21 2.36
CA LYS A 36 -2.35 -20.55 3.79
C LYS A 36 -3.80 -20.70 4.25
N ARG A 37 -4.78 -20.42 3.38
CA ARG A 37 -6.23 -20.54 3.63
C ARG A 37 -6.72 -19.73 4.83
N TYR A 38 -6.16 -18.54 5.04
CA TYR A 38 -6.66 -17.61 6.04
C TYR A 38 -8.07 -17.14 5.68
N TYR A 39 -8.96 -17.07 6.66
CA TYR A 39 -10.29 -16.47 6.48
C TYR A 39 -10.16 -15.00 6.07
N GLY A 40 -11.09 -14.52 5.24
CA GLY A 40 -11.21 -13.12 4.83
C GLY A 40 -10.32 -12.69 3.66
N TYR A 41 -9.24 -13.40 3.32
CA TYR A 41 -8.38 -13.07 2.18
C TYR A 41 -9.14 -13.28 0.86
N SER A 42 -9.14 -12.27 -0.02
CA SER A 42 -9.83 -12.30 -1.31
C SER A 42 -9.35 -11.19 -2.25
N GLY A 43 -9.92 -11.10 -3.46
CA GLY A 43 -9.72 -9.95 -4.35
C GLY A 43 -10.23 -8.61 -3.81
N GLN A 44 -10.97 -8.62 -2.69
CA GLN A 44 -11.51 -7.44 -2.02
C GLN A 44 -10.85 -7.20 -0.66
N SER A 45 -9.97 -8.10 -0.20
CA SER A 45 -9.32 -8.02 1.10
C SER A 45 -7.92 -8.60 0.97
N TRP A 46 -6.99 -7.68 0.71
CA TRP A 46 -5.61 -7.98 0.36
C TRP A 46 -4.68 -6.89 0.88
N GLY A 47 -3.38 -7.17 0.86
CA GLY A 47 -2.35 -6.20 1.22
C GLY A 47 -1.60 -6.65 2.47
N LEU A 48 -0.39 -7.16 2.25
CA LEU A 48 0.56 -7.54 3.30
C LEU A 48 1.70 -6.54 3.34
N THR A 49 1.86 -5.86 4.47
CA THR A 49 3.00 -4.98 4.76
C THR A 49 3.32 -5.00 6.25
N ALA A 50 4.42 -4.37 6.64
CA ALA A 50 4.77 -4.22 8.05
C ALA A 50 3.73 -3.40 8.80
N SER A 51 3.32 -3.89 9.97
CA SER A 51 2.24 -3.32 10.78
C SER A 51 2.18 -3.99 12.15
N ASP A 52 1.32 -3.44 13.02
CA ASP A 52 0.84 -4.18 14.18
C ASP A 52 0.21 -5.51 13.73
N SER A 53 0.33 -6.51 14.57
CA SER A 53 -0.10 -7.87 14.30
C SER A 53 -0.86 -8.40 15.51
N TYR A 54 -1.64 -9.46 15.30
CA TYR A 54 -2.33 -10.14 16.40
C TYR A 54 -1.39 -10.51 17.56
N ILE A 55 -0.11 -10.74 17.24
CA ILE A 55 0.97 -10.93 18.22
C ILE A 55 2.11 -9.94 17.91
N GLY A 56 2.05 -8.75 18.50
CA GLY A 56 3.13 -7.75 18.45
C GLY A 56 3.18 -7.00 17.12
N TYR A 57 4.37 -6.88 16.54
CA TYR A 57 4.62 -6.19 15.27
C TYR A 57 5.46 -7.09 14.36
N THR A 58 5.16 -7.14 13.06
CA THR A 58 5.98 -7.90 12.11
C THR A 58 5.90 -7.32 10.71
N ALA A 59 6.97 -7.53 9.94
CA ALA A 59 7.01 -7.22 8.51
C ALA A 59 6.23 -8.28 7.71
N HIS A 60 4.90 -8.14 7.62
CA HIS A 60 4.08 -9.05 6.81
C HIS A 60 4.42 -8.92 5.33
N SER A 61 4.45 -10.05 4.63
CA SER A 61 4.69 -10.12 3.19
C SER A 61 4.18 -11.46 2.66
N PRO A 62 4.11 -11.67 1.33
CA PRO A 62 3.84 -12.99 0.77
C PRO A 62 4.75 -14.11 1.28
N THR A 63 5.97 -13.79 1.71
CA THR A 63 6.93 -14.76 2.29
C THR A 63 6.88 -14.83 3.82
N ASN A 64 6.22 -13.87 4.48
CA ASN A 64 6.01 -13.83 5.94
C ASN A 64 4.54 -13.50 6.27
N ASP A 65 3.63 -14.27 5.71
CA ASP A 65 2.19 -14.09 5.93
C ASP A 65 1.76 -14.69 7.27
N ARG A 66 1.14 -13.87 8.13
CA ARG A 66 0.62 -14.27 9.45
C ARG A 66 -0.91 -14.20 9.55
N GLY A 67 -1.61 -14.03 8.42
CA GLY A 67 -3.07 -13.91 8.40
C GLY A 67 -3.60 -12.52 8.72
N VAL A 68 -2.71 -11.52 8.73
CA VAL A 68 -3.02 -10.11 9.03
C VAL A 68 -3.00 -9.31 7.72
N ILE A 69 -4.12 -8.67 7.42
CA ILE A 69 -4.26 -7.69 6.33
C ILE A 69 -4.03 -6.30 6.91
N THR A 70 -3.28 -5.48 6.18
CA THR A 70 -2.94 -4.11 6.59
C THR A 70 -3.46 -3.14 5.53
N PRO A 71 -4.49 -2.33 5.83
CA PRO A 71 -5.15 -1.47 4.84
C PRO A 71 -4.18 -0.63 4.01
N THR A 72 -3.15 -0.04 4.62
CA THR A 72 -2.18 0.81 3.90
C THR A 72 -1.53 0.12 2.70
N ALA A 73 -1.31 -1.19 2.74
CA ALA A 73 -0.69 -1.92 1.61
C ALA A 73 -1.53 -1.82 0.33
N ALA A 74 -2.84 -2.06 0.43
CA ALA A 74 -3.75 -1.96 -0.70
C ALA A 74 -4.07 -0.48 -1.01
N VAL A 75 -4.43 0.31 0.01
CA VAL A 75 -4.88 1.69 -0.18
C VAL A 75 -3.78 2.56 -0.77
N SER A 76 -2.53 2.45 -0.29
CA SER A 76 -1.41 3.24 -0.80
C SER A 76 -0.88 2.73 -2.14
N SER A 77 -1.27 1.53 -2.58
CA SER A 77 -0.97 1.02 -3.92
C SER A 77 -1.94 1.54 -5.00
N ILE A 78 -2.91 2.38 -4.64
CA ILE A 78 -3.94 2.86 -5.57
C ILE A 78 -3.43 3.47 -6.89
N PRO A 79 -2.28 4.17 -6.98
CA PRO A 79 -1.81 4.63 -8.28
C PRO A 79 -1.33 3.48 -9.19
N TYR A 80 -0.92 2.35 -8.61
CA TYR A 80 -0.36 1.20 -9.32
C TYR A 80 -1.44 0.15 -9.66
N THR A 81 -2.39 -0.06 -8.76
CA THR A 81 -3.45 -1.08 -8.87
C THR A 81 -4.82 -0.46 -8.52
N PRO A 82 -5.32 0.51 -9.32
CA PRO A 82 -6.47 1.31 -8.91
C PRO A 82 -7.74 0.49 -8.74
N GLU A 83 -8.00 -0.49 -9.60
CA GLU A 83 -9.21 -1.31 -9.53
C GLU A 83 -9.22 -2.18 -8.26
N GLU A 84 -8.12 -2.89 -7.99
CA GLU A 84 -7.93 -3.76 -6.83
C GLU A 84 -7.92 -2.97 -5.52
N SER A 85 -7.29 -1.79 -5.51
CA SER A 85 -7.21 -0.94 -4.33
C SER A 85 -8.57 -0.32 -4.01
N LEU A 86 -9.31 0.14 -5.02
CA LEU A 86 -10.67 0.64 -4.82
C LEU A 86 -11.64 -0.46 -4.39
N ALA A 87 -11.46 -1.70 -4.86
CA ALA A 87 -12.21 -2.84 -4.36
C ALA A 87 -11.95 -3.09 -2.87
N ALA A 88 -10.68 -3.06 -2.45
CA ALA A 88 -10.30 -3.17 -1.05
C ALA A 88 -10.84 -2.04 -0.19
N ILE A 89 -10.70 -0.78 -0.62
CA ILE A 89 -11.24 0.40 0.09
C ILE A 89 -12.75 0.26 0.33
N ARG A 90 -13.50 -0.15 -0.71
CA ARG A 90 -14.95 -0.33 -0.58
C ARG A 90 -15.30 -1.43 0.40
N HIS A 91 -14.61 -2.57 0.35
CA HIS A 91 -14.84 -3.67 1.28
C HIS A 91 -14.51 -3.27 2.72
N PHE A 92 -13.33 -2.67 2.94
CA PHE A 92 -12.88 -2.20 4.24
C PHE A 92 -13.84 -1.20 4.88
N TYR A 93 -14.44 -0.32 4.07
CA TYR A 93 -15.37 0.70 4.57
C TYR A 93 -16.82 0.22 4.67
N TYR A 94 -17.38 -0.40 3.63
CA TYR A 94 -18.81 -0.71 3.58
C TYR A 94 -19.17 -2.05 4.23
N ASP A 95 -18.27 -3.04 4.20
CA ASP A 95 -18.60 -4.39 4.66
C ASP A 95 -18.07 -4.66 6.08
N ILE A 96 -16.90 -4.13 6.41
CA ILE A 96 -16.23 -4.35 7.72
C ILE A 96 -15.89 -3.05 8.46
N GLY A 97 -16.39 -1.90 7.98
CA GLY A 97 -16.09 -0.58 8.54
C GLY A 97 -16.53 -0.40 9.98
N ASP A 98 -17.60 -1.07 10.42
CA ASP A 98 -18.07 -1.05 11.81
C ASP A 98 -17.00 -1.47 12.83
N ARG A 99 -15.97 -2.20 12.37
CA ARG A 99 -14.83 -2.65 13.19
C ARG A 99 -13.52 -2.02 12.77
N LEU A 100 -13.33 -1.80 11.47
CA LEU A 100 -12.03 -1.38 10.91
C LEU A 100 -11.90 0.15 10.77
N TRP A 101 -12.98 0.92 10.89
CA TRP A 101 -12.98 2.37 10.72
C TRP A 101 -13.12 3.10 12.07
N GLY A 102 -12.17 3.99 12.37
CA GLY A 102 -12.16 4.82 13.58
C GLY A 102 -11.98 6.30 13.29
N GLU A 103 -11.58 7.06 14.31
CA GLU A 103 -11.47 8.54 14.27
C GLU A 103 -10.53 9.03 13.16
N TYR A 104 -9.45 8.29 12.87
CA TYR A 104 -8.41 8.68 11.91
C TYR A 104 -8.38 7.81 10.65
N GLY A 105 -9.52 7.20 10.30
CA GLY A 105 -9.68 6.34 9.13
C GLY A 105 -9.58 4.86 9.49
N PHE A 106 -9.01 4.05 8.59
CA PHE A 106 -8.79 2.64 8.88
C PHE A 106 -7.77 2.46 10.02
N TYR A 107 -8.04 1.54 10.95
CA TYR A 107 -7.03 1.08 11.91
C TYR A 107 -5.88 0.38 11.20
N ASP A 108 -4.76 0.24 11.91
CA ASP A 108 -3.48 -0.18 11.34
C ASP A 108 -3.56 -1.52 10.60
N SER A 109 -4.19 -2.53 11.19
CA SER A 109 -4.30 -3.86 10.60
C SER A 109 -5.45 -4.68 11.21
N PHE A 110 -5.76 -5.82 10.59
CA PHE A 110 -6.73 -6.77 11.11
C PHE A 110 -6.39 -8.21 10.73
N HIS A 111 -6.79 -9.15 11.58
CA HIS A 111 -6.63 -10.59 11.41
C HIS A 111 -8.02 -11.26 11.40
N PRO A 112 -8.61 -11.51 10.22
CA PRO A 112 -9.98 -12.01 10.14
C PRO A 112 -10.17 -13.39 10.77
N THR A 113 -9.19 -14.29 10.62
CA THR A 113 -9.27 -15.66 11.18
C THR A 113 -9.32 -15.66 12.71
N ASN A 114 -8.59 -14.75 13.36
CA ASN A 114 -8.58 -14.62 14.82
C ASN A 114 -9.59 -13.58 15.34
N ASN A 115 -10.42 -13.03 14.45
CA ASN A 115 -11.41 -12.01 14.79
C ASN A 115 -10.80 -10.83 15.59
N TRP A 116 -9.67 -10.32 15.11
CA TRP A 116 -8.92 -9.26 15.76
C TRP A 116 -8.69 -8.09 14.80
N GLU A 117 -8.76 -6.88 15.33
CA GLU A 117 -8.37 -5.64 14.68
C GLU A 117 -7.39 -4.93 15.62
N ALA A 118 -6.46 -4.17 15.05
CA ALA A 118 -5.70 -3.21 15.82
C ALA A 118 -6.64 -2.12 16.37
N ASP A 119 -6.31 -1.57 17.53
CA ASP A 119 -6.91 -0.34 18.08
C ASP A 119 -6.00 0.88 17.88
N SER A 120 -4.96 0.73 17.07
CA SER A 120 -3.89 1.69 16.83
C SER A 120 -3.97 2.34 15.45
N PHE A 121 -3.28 3.48 15.33
CA PHE A 121 -2.99 4.14 14.08
C PHE A 121 -1.50 4.47 14.04
N LEU A 122 -0.76 3.94 13.05
CA LEU A 122 0.65 4.26 12.87
C LEU A 122 0.81 5.35 11.81
N ALA A 123 1.57 6.41 12.14
CA ALA A 123 1.75 7.53 11.22
C ALA A 123 2.37 7.10 9.87
N ILE A 124 3.26 6.10 9.91
CA ILE A 124 3.91 5.54 8.72
C ILE A 124 2.96 4.74 7.84
N ASP A 125 1.80 4.32 8.35
CA ASP A 125 0.79 3.56 7.64
C ASP A 125 -0.39 4.45 7.22
N GLN A 126 -0.81 5.40 8.07
CA GLN A 126 -1.84 6.39 7.72
C GLN A 126 -1.37 7.39 6.66
N GLY A 127 -0.15 7.91 6.79
CA GLY A 127 0.38 8.97 5.93
C GLY A 127 0.38 8.59 4.44
N PRO A 128 0.96 7.44 4.06
CA PRO A 128 0.97 6.99 2.68
C PRO A 128 -0.42 6.82 2.06
N MET A 129 -1.45 6.45 2.82
CA MET A 129 -2.81 6.31 2.28
C MET A 129 -3.31 7.64 1.74
N ILE A 130 -3.18 8.71 2.53
CA ILE A 130 -3.59 10.06 2.13
C ILE A 130 -2.76 10.52 0.92
N CYS A 131 -1.44 10.41 1.01
CA CYS A 131 -0.53 10.86 -0.02
C CYS A 131 -0.75 10.16 -1.36
N MET A 132 -0.91 8.84 -1.35
CA MET A 132 -1.03 8.05 -2.57
C MET A 132 -2.43 8.12 -3.19
N ILE A 133 -3.49 8.27 -2.38
CA ILE A 133 -4.82 8.61 -2.90
C ILE A 133 -4.76 9.94 -3.65
N GLU A 134 -4.12 10.97 -3.08
CA GLU A 134 -4.04 12.27 -3.75
C GLU A 134 -3.13 12.23 -4.99
N ASN A 135 -2.03 11.49 -4.95
CA ASN A 135 -1.20 11.27 -6.13
C ASN A 135 -1.95 10.54 -7.25
N TYR A 136 -2.79 9.55 -6.92
CA TYR A 136 -3.66 8.91 -7.90
C TYR A 136 -4.66 9.89 -8.53
N ARG A 137 -5.25 10.80 -7.72
CA ARG A 137 -6.30 11.73 -8.18
C ARG A 137 -5.75 12.89 -9.01
N THR A 138 -4.65 13.49 -8.57
CA THR A 138 -4.16 14.77 -9.11
C THR A 138 -2.65 14.82 -9.33
N ALA A 139 -1.91 13.79 -8.90
CA ALA A 139 -0.45 13.78 -8.85
C ALA A 139 0.14 14.93 -8.02
N LEU A 140 -0.58 15.48 -7.03
CA LEU A 140 -0.17 16.69 -6.31
C LEU A 140 1.23 16.62 -5.71
N LEU A 141 1.53 15.59 -4.91
CA LEU A 141 2.80 15.51 -4.20
C LEU A 141 3.95 15.17 -5.15
N TRP A 142 3.67 14.36 -6.17
CA TRP A 142 4.59 14.10 -7.27
C TRP A 142 4.97 15.38 -8.00
N ASN A 143 3.99 16.15 -8.45
CA ASN A 143 4.21 17.41 -9.16
C ASN A 143 4.97 18.41 -8.30
N LEU A 144 4.64 18.52 -7.00
CA LEU A 144 5.36 19.42 -6.09
C LEU A 144 6.82 18.98 -5.91
N PHE A 145 7.06 17.72 -5.57
CA PHE A 145 8.41 17.22 -5.30
C PHE A 145 9.31 17.28 -6.55
N MET A 146 8.77 16.91 -7.71
CA MET A 146 9.48 16.91 -9.00
C MET A 146 9.64 18.32 -9.61
N THR A 147 9.31 19.40 -8.89
CA THR A 147 9.67 20.77 -9.32
C THR A 147 10.95 21.29 -8.68
N ALA A 148 11.48 20.59 -7.67
CA ALA A 148 12.67 21.01 -6.95
C ALA A 148 13.94 20.82 -7.80
N PRO A 149 14.72 21.88 -8.08
CA PRO A 149 15.94 21.76 -8.90
C PRO A 149 16.98 20.83 -8.28
N GLU A 150 17.00 20.69 -6.96
CA GLU A 150 17.90 19.78 -6.23
C GLU A 150 17.55 18.31 -6.49
N VAL A 151 16.26 17.99 -6.70
CA VAL A 151 15.82 16.63 -7.05
C VAL A 151 16.32 16.27 -8.45
N HIS A 152 16.19 17.19 -9.41
CA HIS A 152 16.67 16.99 -10.78
C HIS A 152 18.18 16.81 -10.82
N GLN A 153 18.94 17.65 -10.13
CA GLN A 153 20.39 17.51 -10.02
C GLN A 153 20.80 16.15 -9.45
N GLY A 154 20.08 15.66 -8.44
CA GLY A 154 20.33 14.34 -7.86
C GLY A 154 20.03 13.19 -8.84
N LEU A 155 18.89 13.26 -9.54
CA LEU A 155 18.51 12.26 -10.54
C LEU A 155 19.49 12.22 -11.72
N ASP A 156 19.89 13.38 -12.24
CA ASP A 156 20.90 13.50 -13.30
C ASP A 156 22.25 12.92 -12.87
N ALA A 157 22.71 13.25 -11.65
CA ALA A 157 23.97 12.76 -11.11
C ALA A 157 23.99 11.24 -10.90
N LEU A 158 22.83 10.64 -10.65
CA LEU A 158 22.66 9.20 -10.50
C LEU A 158 22.36 8.48 -11.83
N GLY A 159 22.20 9.21 -12.93
CA GLY A 159 21.96 8.66 -14.26
C GLY A 159 20.53 8.18 -14.51
N PHE A 160 19.54 8.81 -13.87
CA PHE A 160 18.13 8.51 -14.09
C PHE A 160 17.58 9.21 -15.35
N SER A 161 16.59 8.58 -15.98
CA SER A 161 15.60 9.20 -16.85
C SER A 161 14.32 9.40 -16.05
N TYR A 162 13.65 10.55 -16.19
CA TYR A 162 12.46 10.92 -15.42
C TYR A 162 11.56 11.92 -16.14
#